data_AF-A0A659UNI6-F1
#
_entry.id   AF-A0A659UNI6-F1
#
_cell.length_a   1.000
_cell.length_b   1.000
_cell.length_c   1.000
_cell.angle_alpha   90.00
_cell.angle_beta   90.00
_cell.angle_gamma   90.00
#
_symmetry.space_group_name_H-M   'P 1'
#
loop_
_entity.id
_entity.type
_entity.pdbx_description
1 polymer ?
#
loop_
_entity_poly.entity_id
_entity_poly.type
_entity_poly.pdbx_seq_one_letter_code
_entity_poly.pdbx_strand_id
1 'polypeptide(L)'
;MHRSPSVPIKIDKWLTTGVYEEFYCSRGAQFPNTSNDGNVVEFGRYLDQTCGVVQPRKLFDLMAAFAQKFDCSWTAYLPLAHYSETPEPLHRAPARMLNYPNEWQKRYRDMDYGKIDPVIKRTKHRQGALRWTDVYADANTTENERRIFDEAATFGLRSGVTIPLHGPNGSFATVSFAKRADHEIPNKIVTLLELIALHFHLRIGAVGGQGCICPETRLSTREKECILWVARGKSSKDIGTILGITEDTVNFHVTNSMRKFGCSSRTVAVVHALKSGIID
;
A
#
# COMPACT_ATOMS: atom_id res chain seq x y z
N MET A 1 1.87 56.69 41.50
CA MET A 1 0.88 55.59 41.52
C MET A 1 -0.22 55.94 40.52
N HIS A 2 -0.25 55.31 39.35
CA HIS A 2 -1.48 55.02 38.60
C HIS A 2 -1.13 54.16 37.38
N ARG A 3 -1.76 52.98 37.33
CA ARG A 3 -1.68 51.99 36.26
C ARG A 3 -2.57 52.42 35.10
N SER A 4 -2.09 52.30 33.87
CA SER A 4 -2.94 52.27 32.66
C SER A 4 -3.29 50.82 32.31
N PRO A 5 -4.52 50.53 31.83
CA PRO A 5 -5.01 49.17 31.65
C PRO A 5 -4.65 48.60 30.27
N SER A 6 -4.21 47.35 30.28
CA SER A 6 -4.04 46.49 29.11
C SER A 6 -5.40 46.04 28.58
N VAL A 7 -5.73 46.40 27.34
CA VAL A 7 -6.88 45.87 26.59
C VAL A 7 -6.49 44.54 25.95
N PRO A 8 -7.16 43.41 26.25
CA PRO A 8 -6.92 42.15 25.57
C PRO A 8 -7.72 42.05 24.27
N ILE A 9 -7.04 41.61 23.21
CA ILE A 9 -7.60 41.24 21.90
C ILE A 9 -8.50 40.02 22.09
N LYS A 10 -9.78 40.15 21.71
CA LYS A 10 -10.75 39.04 21.67
C LYS A 10 -10.38 38.08 20.53
N ILE A 11 -10.13 36.82 20.86
CA ILE A 11 -10.12 35.72 19.90
C ILE A 11 -11.53 35.13 19.87
N ASP A 12 -12.10 35.07 18.66
CA ASP A 12 -13.50 34.80 18.39
C ASP A 12 -13.98 33.39 18.73
N LYS A 13 -15.27 33.35 19.06
CA LYS A 13 -16.12 32.20 19.41
C LYS A 13 -16.21 31.18 18.28
N TRP A 14 -15.37 30.14 18.30
CA TRP A 14 -15.57 28.92 17.50
C TRP A 14 -15.55 27.61 18.31
N LEU A 15 -15.53 27.69 19.65
CA LEU A 15 -15.40 26.50 20.52
C LEU A 15 -16.68 26.08 21.27
N THR A 16 -17.89 26.47 20.82
CA THR A 16 -19.12 26.24 21.62
C THR A 16 -20.25 25.47 20.94
N THR A 17 -19.94 24.56 20.00
CA THR A 17 -20.91 23.50 19.57
C THR A 17 -20.18 22.25 19.05
N GLY A 18 -19.20 21.74 19.80
CA GLY A 18 -18.67 20.39 19.61
C GLY A 18 -19.09 19.55 20.80
N VAL A 19 -19.89 18.51 20.57
CA VAL A 19 -20.09 17.45 21.56
C VAL A 19 -18.73 16.77 21.72
N TYR A 20 -17.96 17.15 22.73
CA TYR A 20 -16.78 16.41 23.15
C TYR A 20 -17.28 15.22 23.98
N GLU A 21 -17.39 14.04 23.36
CA GLU A 21 -17.37 12.82 24.15
C GLU A 21 -15.97 12.71 24.76
N GLU A 22 -15.86 13.03 26.05
CA GLU A 22 -14.70 12.66 26.85
C GLU A 22 -14.58 11.13 26.83
N PHE A 23 -13.70 10.59 25.98
CA PHE A 23 -13.27 9.20 26.08
C PHE A 23 -12.51 9.05 27.40
N TYR A 24 -13.22 8.74 28.48
CA TYR A 24 -12.62 8.18 29.66
C TYR A 24 -11.94 6.88 29.25
N CYS A 25 -10.61 6.88 29.21
CA CYS A 25 -9.83 5.65 29.13
C CYS A 25 -10.20 4.82 30.34
N SER A 26 -11.10 3.86 30.16
CA SER A 26 -11.50 2.94 31.22
C SER A 26 -10.25 2.26 31.74
N ARG A 27 -9.99 2.42 33.04
CA ARG A 27 -8.86 1.76 33.71
C ARG A 27 -8.96 0.25 33.47
N GLY A 28 -8.03 -0.27 32.67
CA GLY A 28 -7.73 -1.69 32.54
C GLY A 28 -8.74 -2.48 31.72
N ALA A 29 -8.71 -2.34 30.39
CA ALA A 29 -9.10 -3.45 29.52
C ALA A 29 -8.13 -4.63 29.80
N GLN A 30 -8.47 -5.49 30.75
CA GLN A 30 -7.75 -6.73 30.96
C GLN A 30 -8.12 -7.68 29.84
N PHE A 31 -7.15 -8.00 28.99
CA PHE A 31 -7.28 -9.19 28.15
C PHE A 31 -7.36 -10.38 29.10
N PRO A 32 -8.47 -11.13 29.14
CA PRO A 32 -8.54 -12.31 29.98
C PRO A 32 -7.35 -13.19 29.64
N ASN A 33 -6.69 -13.77 30.66
CA ASN A 33 -5.66 -14.79 30.48
C ASN A 33 -6.32 -16.00 29.82
N THR A 34 -6.48 -15.93 28.50
CA THR A 34 -6.91 -17.06 27.70
C THR A 34 -5.72 -18.00 27.60
N SER A 35 -6.05 -19.29 27.66
CA SER A 35 -5.14 -20.39 27.41
C SER A 35 -4.17 -20.07 26.26
N ASN A 36 -2.92 -20.49 26.43
CA ASN A 36 -1.82 -20.35 25.48
C ASN A 36 -2.27 -20.70 24.04
N ASP A 37 -2.77 -19.71 23.32
CA ASP A 37 -3.25 -19.88 21.96
C ASP A 37 -2.02 -20.11 21.10
N GLY A 38 -1.85 -21.36 20.64
CA GLY A 38 -0.69 -21.78 19.86
C GLY A 38 -0.40 -20.84 18.69
N ASN A 39 -1.43 -20.20 18.13
CA ASN A 39 -1.29 -19.25 17.03
C ASN A 39 -0.55 -17.96 17.44
N VAL A 40 -0.79 -17.44 18.64
CA VAL A 40 -0.14 -16.24 19.16
C VAL A 40 1.34 -16.52 19.45
N VAL A 41 1.63 -17.68 20.02
CA VAL A 41 3.01 -18.13 20.25
C VAL A 41 3.74 -18.27 18.92
N GLU A 42 3.09 -18.87 17.92
CA GLU A 42 3.70 -19.02 16.60
C GLU A 42 3.93 -17.69 15.89
N PHE A 43 3.02 -16.73 16.05
CA PHE A 43 3.21 -15.38 15.51
C PHE A 43 4.39 -14.67 16.18
N GLY A 44 4.53 -14.78 17.51
CA GLY A 44 5.70 -14.28 18.24
C GLY A 44 7.00 -14.88 17.72
N ARG A 45 7.06 -16.22 17.56
CA ARG A 45 8.23 -16.90 16.99
C ARG A 45 8.59 -16.42 15.59
N TYR A 46 7.58 -16.16 14.74
CA TYR A 46 7.82 -15.58 13.41
C TYR A 46 8.46 -14.19 13.50
N LEU A 47 7.98 -13.32 14.39
CA LEU A 47 8.58 -12.00 14.60
C LEU A 47 10.03 -12.11 15.09
N ASP A 48 10.30 -13.00 16.04
CA ASP A 48 11.66 -13.24 16.55
C ASP A 48 12.60 -13.76 15.45
N GLN A 49 12.16 -14.73 14.64
CA GLN A 49 12.97 -15.32 13.58
C GLN A 49 13.22 -14.38 12.41
N THR A 50 12.31 -13.45 12.17
CA THR A 50 12.48 -12.42 11.15
C THR A 50 13.28 -11.23 11.68
N CYS A 51 13.45 -11.07 12.99
CA CYS A 51 14.27 -10.00 13.57
C CYS A 51 15.72 -10.08 13.05
N GLY A 52 16.28 -8.94 12.63
CA GLY A 52 17.64 -8.86 12.10
C GLY A 52 17.87 -9.50 10.71
N VAL A 53 16.87 -10.17 10.12
CA VAL A 53 16.98 -10.73 8.77
C VAL A 53 16.89 -9.63 7.72
N VAL A 54 17.92 -9.51 6.89
CA VAL A 54 17.99 -8.51 5.80
C VAL A 54 17.85 -9.11 4.41
N GLN A 55 17.96 -10.44 4.23
CA GLN A 55 17.79 -11.04 2.91
C GLN A 55 16.30 -11.22 2.57
N PRO A 56 15.77 -10.62 1.49
CA PRO A 56 14.37 -10.77 1.12
C PRO A 56 13.94 -12.23 0.93
N ARG A 57 14.79 -13.05 0.32
CA ARG A 57 14.52 -14.49 0.13
C ARG A 57 14.30 -15.23 1.44
N LYS A 58 15.16 -15.00 2.43
CA LYS A 58 15.03 -15.61 3.75
C LYS A 58 13.76 -15.13 4.47
N LEU A 59 13.39 -13.85 4.36
CA LEU A 59 12.13 -13.34 4.91
C LEU A 59 10.91 -14.01 4.27
N PHE A 60 10.93 -14.22 2.95
CA PHE A 60 9.84 -14.90 2.25
C PHE A 60 9.73 -16.36 2.67
N ASP A 61 10.85 -17.06 2.78
CA ASP A 61 10.88 -18.46 3.20
C ASP A 61 10.31 -18.61 4.63
N LEU A 62 10.59 -17.66 5.53
CA LEU A 62 10.00 -17.60 6.88
C LEU A 62 8.48 -17.34 6.85
N MET A 63 8.01 -16.41 6.01
CA MET A 63 6.58 -16.15 5.83
C MET A 63 5.85 -17.39 5.27
N ALA A 64 6.44 -18.06 4.28
CA ALA A 64 5.90 -19.29 3.71
C ALA A 64 5.87 -20.43 4.73
N ALA A 65 6.93 -20.59 5.53
CA ALA A 65 7.00 -21.59 6.60
C ALA A 65 5.95 -21.35 7.70
N PHE A 66 5.70 -20.08 8.05
CA PHE A 66 4.61 -19.73 8.97
C PHE A 66 3.24 -20.09 8.37
N ALA A 67 2.99 -19.72 7.11
CA ALA A 67 1.73 -20.03 6.44
C ALA A 67 1.47 -21.55 6.33
N GLN A 68 2.54 -22.34 6.17
CA GLN A 68 2.45 -23.80 6.13
C GLN A 68 1.88 -24.41 7.42
N LYS A 69 2.05 -23.76 8.58
CA LYS A 69 1.44 -24.21 9.85
C LYS A 69 -0.09 -24.14 9.84
N PHE A 70 -0.66 -23.45 8.85
CA PHE A 70 -2.09 -23.31 8.60
C PHE A 70 -2.51 -23.96 7.27
N ASP A 71 -1.81 -25.02 6.88
CA ASP A 71 -2.02 -25.80 5.64
C ASP A 71 -1.82 -25.02 4.32
N CYS A 72 -1.36 -23.78 4.38
CA CYS A 72 -1.04 -22.98 3.21
C CYS A 72 0.32 -23.40 2.65
N SER A 73 0.32 -24.46 1.83
CA SER A 73 1.52 -25.01 1.19
C SER A 73 2.17 -24.05 0.20
N TRP A 74 1.37 -23.12 -0.35
CA TRP A 74 1.76 -22.27 -1.44
C TRP A 74 1.68 -20.80 -1.03
N THR A 75 2.71 -20.04 -1.35
CA THR A 75 2.85 -18.62 -1.05
C THR A 75 3.40 -17.91 -2.29
N ALA A 76 2.83 -16.76 -2.62
CA ALA A 76 3.32 -15.90 -3.70
C ALA A 76 3.29 -14.44 -3.25
N TYR A 77 4.39 -13.73 -3.46
CA TYR A 77 4.51 -12.29 -3.36
C TYR A 77 4.72 -11.71 -4.75
N LEU A 78 3.78 -10.88 -5.18
CA LEU A 78 3.72 -10.28 -6.51
C LEU A 78 3.66 -8.76 -6.38
N PRO A 79 4.81 -8.07 -6.47
CA PRO A 79 4.82 -6.62 -6.63
C PRO A 79 4.26 -6.29 -8.02
N LEU A 80 3.20 -5.50 -8.04
CA LEU A 80 2.53 -5.01 -9.23
C LEU A 80 2.91 -3.54 -9.34
N ALA A 81 4.05 -3.27 -9.99
CA ALA A 81 4.42 -1.91 -10.32
C ALA A 81 3.28 -1.25 -11.11
N HIS A 82 3.00 0.02 -10.82
CA HIS A 82 2.38 0.83 -11.85
C HIS A 82 3.30 0.78 -13.07
N TYR A 83 2.77 0.31 -14.21
CA TYR A 83 3.27 0.69 -15.51
C TYR A 83 3.16 2.23 -15.59
N SER A 84 4.14 2.95 -15.05
CA SER A 84 4.45 4.28 -15.55
C SER A 84 5.14 4.04 -16.88
N GLU A 85 4.59 4.60 -17.96
CA GLU A 85 5.19 4.56 -19.31
C GLU A 85 6.57 5.24 -19.38
N THR A 86 7.07 5.78 -18.27
CA THR A 86 8.40 6.35 -18.14
C THR A 86 9.39 5.31 -17.58
N PRO A 87 10.44 4.95 -18.33
CA PRO A 87 11.50 4.09 -17.86
C PRO A 87 12.45 4.88 -16.94
N GLU A 88 12.04 5.14 -15.71
CA GLU A 88 12.94 5.66 -14.68
C GLU A 88 13.63 4.48 -13.99
N PRO A 89 14.98 4.39 -14.02
CA PRO A 89 15.73 3.28 -13.41
C PRO A 89 16.03 3.59 -11.93
N LEU A 90 15.02 3.96 -11.14
CA LEU A 90 15.20 4.25 -9.72
C LEU A 90 14.30 3.34 -8.90
N HIS A 91 14.96 2.37 -8.25
CA HIS A 91 14.41 1.23 -7.49
C HIS A 91 14.08 0.00 -8.34
N ARG A 92 14.98 -1.00 -8.25
CA ARG A 92 14.69 -2.36 -8.71
C ARG A 92 13.50 -2.85 -7.89
N ALA A 93 12.31 -2.85 -8.49
CA ALA A 93 11.12 -3.41 -7.87
C ALA A 93 11.48 -4.80 -7.30
N PRO A 94 11.05 -5.13 -6.07
CA PRO A 94 11.40 -6.40 -5.47
C PRO A 94 11.04 -7.53 -6.45
N ALA A 95 11.91 -8.51 -6.60
CA ALA A 95 11.62 -9.63 -7.50
C ALA A 95 10.34 -10.32 -7.05
N ARG A 96 9.53 -10.82 -8.00
CA ARG A 96 8.43 -11.75 -7.68
C ARG A 96 9.00 -12.96 -6.96
N MET A 97 8.33 -13.41 -5.91
CA MET A 97 8.77 -14.54 -5.09
C MET A 97 7.61 -15.47 -4.87
N LEU A 98 7.76 -16.74 -5.24
CA LEU A 98 6.70 -17.72 -5.12
C LEU A 98 7.29 -19.13 -5.01
N ASN A 99 6.56 -20.01 -4.32
CA ASN A 99 6.90 -21.42 -4.23
C ASN A 99 5.86 -22.32 -4.93
N TYR A 100 5.01 -21.76 -5.80
CA TYR A 100 4.00 -22.52 -6.54
C TYR A 100 4.64 -23.61 -7.41
N PRO A 101 3.91 -24.69 -7.75
CA PRO A 101 4.38 -25.71 -8.69
C PRO A 101 4.92 -25.10 -9.99
N ASN A 102 6.11 -25.52 -10.42
CA ASN A 102 6.76 -24.98 -11.63
C ASN A 102 5.88 -25.14 -12.88
N GLU A 103 5.14 -26.24 -12.97
CA GLU A 103 4.19 -26.51 -14.06
C GLU A 103 3.05 -25.49 -14.08
N TRP A 104 2.49 -25.16 -12.92
CA TRP A 104 1.49 -24.10 -12.81
C TRP A 104 2.06 -22.73 -13.18
N GLN A 105 3.26 -22.40 -12.71
CA GLN A 105 3.93 -21.14 -13.07
C GLN A 105 4.17 -21.03 -14.59
N LYS A 106 4.53 -22.15 -15.24
CA LYS A 106 4.67 -22.21 -16.70
C LYS A 106 3.32 -22.02 -17.38
N ARG A 107 2.31 -22.79 -17.00
CA ARG A 107 0.94 -22.69 -17.55
C ARG A 107 0.38 -21.28 -17.44
N TYR A 108 0.50 -20.65 -16.27
CA TYR A 108 0.03 -19.29 -16.01
C TYR A 108 0.68 -18.26 -16.94
N ARG A 109 1.97 -18.45 -17.24
CA ARG A 109 2.74 -17.58 -18.15
C ARG A 109 2.37 -17.81 -19.61
N ASP A 110 2.32 -19.09 -20.04
CA ASP A 110 2.05 -19.47 -21.43
C ASP A 110 0.65 -19.04 -21.86
N MET A 111 -0.31 -19.05 -20.93
CA MET A 111 -1.69 -18.60 -21.16
C MET A 111 -1.91 -17.10 -20.88
N ASP A 112 -0.85 -16.37 -20.46
CA ASP A 112 -0.90 -14.95 -20.13
C ASP A 112 -2.00 -14.58 -19.12
N TYR A 113 -2.20 -15.45 -18.11
CA TYR A 113 -3.28 -15.30 -17.13
C TYR A 113 -3.18 -14.02 -16.31
N GLY A 114 -2.00 -13.40 -16.19
CA GLY A 114 -1.84 -12.11 -15.52
C GLY A 114 -2.73 -10.99 -16.07
N LYS A 115 -3.19 -11.08 -17.33
CA LYS A 115 -4.11 -10.09 -17.93
C LYS A 115 -5.57 -10.28 -17.54
N ILE A 116 -5.96 -11.50 -17.23
CA ILE A 116 -7.36 -11.87 -16.98
C ILE A 116 -7.58 -12.40 -15.57
N ASP A 117 -6.55 -12.49 -14.73
CA ASP A 117 -6.67 -13.01 -13.38
C ASP A 117 -7.64 -12.17 -12.53
N PRO A 118 -8.79 -12.75 -12.14
CA PRO A 118 -9.82 -12.01 -11.42
C PRO A 118 -9.38 -11.64 -10.00
N VAL A 119 -8.45 -12.39 -9.40
CA VAL A 119 -7.87 -12.09 -8.08
C VAL A 119 -7.03 -10.82 -8.17
N ILE A 120 -6.19 -10.70 -9.19
CA ILE A 120 -5.35 -9.50 -9.41
C ILE A 120 -6.23 -8.28 -9.75
N LYS A 121 -7.21 -8.45 -10.64
CA LYS A 121 -8.17 -7.39 -11.00
C LYS A 121 -8.92 -6.84 -9.79
N ARG A 122 -9.41 -7.73 -8.92
CA ARG A 122 -10.24 -7.34 -7.76
C ARG A 122 -9.43 -6.79 -6.60
N THR A 123 -8.18 -7.24 -6.39
CA THR A 123 -7.36 -6.80 -5.24
C THR A 123 -6.84 -5.37 -5.36
N LYS A 124 -6.68 -4.84 -6.58
CA LYS A 124 -6.13 -3.50 -6.85
C LYS A 124 -6.83 -2.35 -6.10
N HIS A 125 -8.10 -2.51 -5.77
CA HIS A 125 -8.92 -1.47 -5.14
C HIS A 125 -9.48 -1.89 -3.77
N ARG A 126 -8.96 -2.97 -3.18
CA ARG A 126 -9.40 -3.48 -1.87
C ARG A 126 -8.38 -3.17 -0.78
N GLN A 127 -8.88 -3.06 0.46
CA GLN A 127 -8.10 -2.82 1.67
C GLN A 127 -8.01 -4.05 2.60
N GLY A 128 -8.58 -5.19 2.21
CA GLY A 128 -8.56 -6.42 3.01
C GLY A 128 -8.45 -7.67 2.16
N ALA A 129 -8.17 -8.78 2.82
CA ALA A 129 -8.04 -10.10 2.24
C ALA A 129 -9.21 -10.46 1.31
N LEU A 130 -8.86 -11.05 0.17
CA LEU A 130 -9.79 -11.57 -0.82
C LEU A 130 -9.69 -13.10 -0.83
N ARG A 131 -10.79 -13.77 -0.48
CA ARG A 131 -10.88 -15.23 -0.57
C ARG A 131 -11.12 -15.65 -2.01
N TRP A 132 -10.42 -16.68 -2.46
CA TRP A 132 -10.56 -17.17 -3.83
C TRP A 132 -11.95 -17.77 -4.09
N THR A 133 -12.55 -18.39 -3.07
CA THR A 133 -13.92 -18.92 -3.09
C THR A 133 -14.95 -17.83 -3.40
N ASP A 134 -14.81 -16.66 -2.76
CA ASP A 134 -15.70 -15.52 -2.99
C ASP A 134 -15.58 -15.00 -4.43
N VAL A 135 -14.36 -14.99 -4.98
CA VAL A 135 -14.11 -14.60 -6.37
C VAL A 135 -14.73 -15.60 -7.34
N TYR A 136 -14.55 -16.89 -7.09
CA TYR A 136 -15.10 -17.94 -7.95
C TYR A 136 -16.63 -17.93 -7.98
N ALA A 137 -17.28 -17.77 -6.81
CA ALA A 137 -18.72 -17.77 -6.65
C ALA A 137 -19.41 -16.48 -7.13
N ASP A 138 -18.67 -15.39 -7.31
CA ASP A 138 -19.21 -14.12 -7.76
C ASP A 138 -19.80 -14.20 -9.17
N ALA A 139 -21.02 -13.68 -9.32
CA ALA A 139 -21.78 -13.73 -10.58
C ALA A 139 -21.08 -12.97 -11.73
N ASN A 140 -20.25 -11.97 -11.43
CA ASN A 140 -19.52 -11.20 -12.42
C ASN A 140 -18.19 -11.86 -12.83
N THR A 141 -17.81 -12.97 -12.21
CA THR A 141 -16.67 -13.77 -12.67
C THR A 141 -17.07 -14.52 -13.92
N THR A 142 -16.32 -14.33 -15.00
CA THR A 142 -16.56 -14.98 -16.29
C THR A 142 -16.07 -16.43 -16.28
N GLU A 143 -16.52 -17.23 -17.24
CA GLU A 143 -16.06 -18.62 -17.37
C GLU A 143 -14.55 -18.72 -17.64
N ASN A 144 -14.01 -17.79 -18.43
CA ASN A 144 -12.57 -17.71 -18.68
C ASN A 144 -11.77 -17.36 -17.42
N GLU A 145 -12.33 -16.52 -16.54
CA GLU A 145 -11.74 -16.20 -15.23
C GLU A 145 -11.84 -17.40 -14.27
N ARG A 146 -12.96 -18.15 -14.27
CA ARG A 146 -13.13 -19.37 -13.45
C ARG A 146 -12.14 -20.48 -13.81
N ARG A 147 -11.89 -20.66 -15.11
CA ARG A 147 -10.93 -21.66 -15.62
C ARG A 147 -9.55 -21.54 -14.97
N ILE A 148 -9.12 -20.35 -14.58
CA ILE A 148 -7.83 -20.14 -13.91
C ILE A 148 -7.80 -20.89 -12.58
N PHE A 149 -8.88 -20.83 -11.79
CA PHE A 149 -9.00 -21.56 -10.53
C PHE A 149 -9.09 -23.06 -10.77
N ASP A 150 -9.89 -23.49 -11.75
CA ASP A 150 -10.07 -24.91 -12.07
C ASP A 150 -8.74 -25.55 -12.49
N GLU A 151 -7.96 -24.87 -13.34
CA GLU A 151 -6.62 -25.33 -13.71
C GLU A 151 -5.67 -25.30 -12.53
N ALA A 152 -5.64 -24.21 -11.74
CA ALA A 152 -4.79 -24.11 -10.55
C ALA A 152 -5.05 -25.23 -9.54
N ALA A 153 -6.32 -25.63 -9.38
CA ALA A 153 -6.75 -26.72 -8.51
C ALA A 153 -6.14 -28.07 -8.93
N THR A 154 -5.92 -28.31 -10.23
CA THR A 154 -5.26 -29.53 -10.72
C THR A 154 -3.79 -29.63 -10.28
N PHE A 155 -3.15 -28.49 -10.02
CA PHE A 155 -1.79 -28.41 -9.46
C PHE A 155 -1.77 -28.33 -7.92
N GLY A 156 -2.94 -28.41 -7.28
CA GLY A 156 -3.09 -28.38 -5.83
C GLY A 156 -3.21 -26.99 -5.21
N LEU A 157 -3.46 -25.94 -6.00
CA LEU A 157 -3.82 -24.60 -5.51
C LEU A 157 -5.35 -24.48 -5.53
N ARG A 158 -6.02 -25.17 -4.60
CA ARG A 158 -7.49 -25.36 -4.66
C ARG A 158 -8.27 -24.24 -4.00
N SER A 159 -7.79 -23.76 -2.86
CA SER A 159 -8.37 -22.62 -2.16
C SER A 159 -7.26 -21.72 -1.61
N GLY A 160 -7.59 -20.47 -1.34
CA GLY A 160 -6.60 -19.51 -0.88
C GLY A 160 -7.17 -18.15 -0.56
N VAL A 161 -6.27 -17.28 -0.10
CA VAL A 161 -6.54 -15.88 0.20
C VAL A 161 -5.45 -15.02 -0.42
N THR A 162 -5.82 -13.87 -0.97
CA THR A 162 -4.88 -12.86 -1.47
C THR A 162 -5.05 -11.56 -0.72
N ILE A 163 -3.94 -11.03 -0.23
CA ILE A 163 -3.86 -9.85 0.61
C ILE A 163 -3.31 -8.71 -0.23
N PRO A 164 -4.08 -7.62 -0.45
CA PRO A 164 -3.58 -6.42 -1.11
C PRO A 164 -2.68 -5.62 -0.15
N LEU A 165 -1.52 -5.19 -0.63
CA LEU A 165 -0.54 -4.41 0.11
C LEU A 165 -0.26 -3.12 -0.66
N HIS A 166 -0.82 -2.02 -0.16
CA HIS A 166 -0.62 -0.68 -0.71
C HIS A 166 0.49 0.02 0.06
N GLY A 167 1.45 0.59 -0.66
CA GLY A 167 2.54 1.36 -0.10
C GLY A 167 2.58 2.79 -0.62
N PRO A 168 3.58 3.58 -0.18
CA PRO A 168 3.77 4.94 -0.64
C PRO A 168 3.85 5.05 -2.16
N ASN A 169 3.54 6.25 -2.67
CA ASN A 169 3.62 6.59 -4.08
C ASN A 169 2.76 5.72 -5.03
N GLY A 170 1.66 5.17 -4.51
CA GLY A 170 0.81 4.24 -5.26
C GLY A 170 1.44 2.87 -5.51
N SER A 171 2.54 2.52 -4.83
CA SER A 171 3.11 1.18 -4.93
C SER A 171 2.08 0.14 -4.48
N PHE A 172 2.00 -0.97 -5.20
CA PHE A 172 1.03 -2.02 -4.94
C PHE A 172 1.70 -3.39 -5.06
N ALA A 173 1.41 -4.27 -4.12
CA ALA A 173 1.81 -5.65 -4.16
C ALA A 173 0.68 -6.54 -3.64
N THR A 174 0.75 -7.82 -3.96
CA THR A 174 -0.13 -8.82 -3.37
C THR A 174 0.68 -9.94 -2.73
N VAL A 175 0.16 -10.49 -1.64
CA VAL A 175 0.59 -11.78 -1.10
C VAL A 175 -0.56 -12.75 -1.21
N SER A 176 -0.36 -13.87 -1.88
CA SER A 176 -1.32 -14.96 -1.98
C SER A 176 -0.85 -16.15 -1.16
N PHE A 177 -1.73 -16.69 -0.33
CA PHE A 177 -1.55 -17.95 0.38
C PHE A 177 -2.57 -18.95 -0.14
N ALA A 178 -2.12 -20.12 -0.61
CA ALA A 178 -2.99 -21.15 -1.14
C ALA A 178 -2.71 -22.51 -0.50
N LYS A 179 -3.76 -23.32 -0.45
CA LYS A 179 -3.73 -24.65 0.14
C LYS A 179 -4.35 -25.69 -0.78
N ARG A 180 -4.04 -26.95 -0.46
CA ARG A 180 -4.52 -28.12 -1.19
C ARG A 180 -5.95 -28.50 -0.82
N ALA A 181 -6.41 -28.14 0.38
CA ALA A 181 -7.73 -28.52 0.86
C ALA A 181 -8.80 -27.48 0.47
N ASP A 182 -10.05 -27.92 0.31
CA ASP A 182 -11.16 -27.07 -0.11
C ASP A 182 -11.87 -26.35 1.06
N HIS A 183 -11.62 -26.76 2.32
CA HIS A 183 -12.24 -26.12 3.48
C HIS A 183 -11.81 -24.66 3.62
N GLU A 184 -12.60 -23.80 4.23
CA GLU A 184 -12.24 -22.37 4.35
C GLU A 184 -11.09 -22.13 5.34
N ILE A 185 -10.32 -21.07 5.11
CA ILE A 185 -9.34 -20.58 6.09
C ILE A 185 -10.10 -19.77 7.16
N PRO A 186 -10.04 -20.12 8.46
CA PRO A 186 -10.76 -19.37 9.50
C PRO A 186 -10.37 -17.89 9.54
N ASN A 187 -11.31 -16.99 9.83
CA ASN A 187 -11.08 -15.53 9.82
C ASN A 187 -9.89 -15.10 10.67
N LYS A 188 -9.72 -15.69 11.86
CA LYS A 188 -8.58 -15.42 12.74
C LYS A 188 -7.23 -15.72 12.08
N ILE A 189 -7.17 -16.82 11.30
CA ILE A 189 -5.97 -17.19 10.55
C ILE A 189 -5.75 -16.24 9.38
N VAL A 190 -6.82 -15.83 8.68
CA VAL A 190 -6.72 -14.81 7.62
C VAL A 190 -6.12 -13.51 8.18
N THR A 191 -6.56 -13.05 9.35
CA THR A 191 -5.97 -11.87 10.02
C THR A 191 -4.48 -12.06 10.33
N LEU A 192 -4.07 -13.24 10.81
CA LEU A 192 -2.65 -13.52 11.03
C LEU A 192 -1.85 -13.49 9.71
N LEU A 193 -2.40 -14.07 8.64
CA LEU A 193 -1.81 -14.04 7.30
C LEU A 193 -1.69 -12.60 6.76
N GLU A 194 -2.68 -11.74 6.99
CA GLU A 194 -2.63 -10.32 6.66
C GLU A 194 -1.48 -9.62 7.39
N LEU A 195 -1.36 -9.85 8.70
CA LEU A 195 -0.32 -9.24 9.53
C LEU A 195 1.09 -9.67 9.11
N ILE A 196 1.33 -10.96 8.86
CA ILE A 196 2.65 -11.43 8.41
C ILE A 196 2.99 -10.93 7.00
N ALA A 197 1.99 -10.81 6.11
CA ALA A 197 2.17 -10.32 4.75
C ALA A 197 2.55 -8.85 4.73
N LEU A 198 1.86 -8.03 5.54
CA LEU A 198 2.20 -6.63 5.74
C LEU A 198 3.59 -6.48 6.37
N HIS A 199 3.88 -7.25 7.42
CA HIS A 199 5.20 -7.26 8.05
C HIS A 199 6.30 -7.58 7.03
N PHE A 200 6.13 -8.64 6.23
CA PHE A 200 7.06 -9.00 5.17
C PHE A 200 7.26 -7.86 4.17
N HIS A 201 6.17 -7.27 3.65
CA HIS A 201 6.22 -6.22 2.63
C HIS A 201 6.93 -4.95 3.12
N LEU A 202 6.66 -4.51 4.35
CA LEU A 202 7.35 -3.37 4.96
C LEU A 202 8.85 -3.64 5.13
N ARG A 203 9.22 -4.88 5.49
CA ARG A 203 10.62 -5.27 5.69
C ARG A 203 11.41 -5.29 4.37
N ILE A 204 10.84 -5.82 3.29
CA ILE A 204 11.51 -5.82 1.99
C ILE A 204 11.55 -4.42 1.34
N GLY A 205 10.58 -3.54 1.65
CA GLY A 205 10.62 -2.13 1.26
C GLY A 205 11.77 -1.37 1.94
N ALA A 206 11.97 -1.60 3.24
CA ALA A 206 13.08 -1.00 3.99
C ALA A 206 14.46 -1.49 3.52
N VAL A 207 14.59 -2.79 3.21
CA VAL A 207 15.83 -3.40 2.67
C VAL A 207 16.18 -2.89 1.27
N GLY A 208 15.17 -2.52 0.46
CA GLY A 208 15.35 -2.11 -0.94
C GLY A 208 15.52 -0.59 -1.17
N GLY A 209 15.43 0.25 -0.14
CA GLY A 209 15.41 1.69 -0.38
C GLY A 209 15.18 2.62 0.80
N GLN A 210 15.59 2.26 2.03
CA GLN A 210 15.78 3.29 3.04
C GLN A 210 17.07 4.07 2.74
N GLY A 211 16.97 5.06 1.83
CA GLY A 211 18.04 6.03 1.60
C GLY A 211 18.26 6.41 0.15
N CYS A 212 17.30 7.05 -0.51
CA CYS A 212 17.62 8.20 -1.36
C CYS A 212 16.33 8.95 -1.68
N ILE A 213 16.07 10.03 -0.96
CA ILE A 213 15.31 11.11 -1.59
C ILE A 213 16.28 11.65 -2.62
N CYS A 214 16.09 11.32 -3.91
CA CYS A 214 16.89 11.90 -4.99
C CYS A 214 16.93 13.42 -4.76
N PRO A 215 18.11 14.02 -4.56
CA PRO A 215 18.22 15.46 -4.35
C PRO A 215 17.60 16.26 -5.50
N GLU A 216 17.56 15.66 -6.70
CA GLU A 216 17.07 16.29 -7.93
C GLU A 216 15.54 16.41 -8.01
N THR A 217 14.76 15.62 -7.27
CA THR A 217 13.28 15.68 -7.30
C THR A 217 12.66 16.54 -6.21
N ARG A 218 13.47 17.21 -5.37
CA ARG A 218 12.96 18.13 -4.35
C ARG A 218 12.55 19.46 -4.99
N LEU A 219 11.23 19.68 -5.07
CA LEU A 219 10.68 21.00 -5.27
C LEU A 219 11.06 21.92 -4.09
N SER A 220 11.43 23.15 -4.40
CA SER A 220 11.53 24.23 -3.40
C SER A 220 10.16 24.52 -2.79
N THR A 221 10.14 25.20 -1.64
CA THR A 221 8.89 25.59 -0.98
C THR A 221 7.97 26.36 -1.92
N ARG A 222 8.50 27.31 -2.71
CA ARG A 222 7.71 28.09 -3.68
C ARG A 222 7.20 27.25 -4.84
N GLU A 223 8.02 26.34 -5.35
CA GLU A 223 7.58 25.38 -6.38
C GLU A 223 6.44 24.49 -5.88
N LYS A 224 6.52 23.99 -4.64
CA LYS A 224 5.44 23.21 -4.00
C LYS A 224 4.17 24.03 -3.81
N GLU A 225 4.28 25.25 -3.28
CA GLU A 225 3.15 26.17 -3.09
C GLU A 225 2.43 26.45 -4.41
N CYS A 226 3.18 26.80 -5.47
CA CYS A 226 2.61 27.03 -6.78
C CYS A 226 1.92 25.78 -7.33
N ILE A 227 2.58 24.61 -7.31
CA ILE A 227 2.01 23.35 -7.81
C ILE A 227 0.77 22.93 -7.00
N LEU A 228 0.75 23.15 -5.69
CA LEU A 228 -0.42 22.90 -4.83
C LEU A 228 -1.62 23.76 -5.25
N TRP A 229 -1.42 25.05 -5.50
CA TRP A 229 -2.53 25.91 -5.95
C TRP A 229 -2.97 25.60 -7.38
N VAL A 230 -2.06 25.15 -8.25
CA VAL A 230 -2.45 24.59 -9.56
C VAL A 230 -3.30 23.34 -9.39
N ALA A 231 -2.95 22.44 -8.46
CA ALA A 231 -3.74 21.26 -8.16
C ALA A 231 -5.15 21.60 -7.65
N ARG A 232 -5.28 22.72 -6.94
CA ARG A 232 -6.57 23.29 -6.49
C ARG A 232 -7.31 24.09 -7.57
N GLY A 233 -6.85 24.05 -8.82
CA GLY A 233 -7.53 24.66 -9.96
C GLY A 233 -7.37 26.18 -10.08
N LYS A 234 -6.39 26.79 -9.42
CA LYS A 234 -6.16 28.25 -9.50
C LYS A 234 -5.38 28.63 -10.77
N SER A 235 -5.77 29.75 -11.37
CA SER A 235 -5.04 30.34 -12.50
C SER A 235 -3.71 30.95 -12.03
N SER A 236 -2.72 31.10 -12.92
CA SER A 236 -1.42 31.69 -12.53
C SER A 236 -1.56 33.11 -11.94
N LYS A 237 -2.55 33.88 -12.43
CA LYS A 237 -2.91 35.20 -11.90
C LYS A 237 -3.48 35.14 -10.47
N ASP A 238 -4.40 34.21 -10.21
CA ASP A 238 -4.96 34.02 -8.86
C ASP A 238 -3.89 33.54 -7.89
N ILE A 239 -3.02 32.63 -8.33
CA ILE A 239 -1.89 32.14 -7.53
C ILE A 239 -0.94 33.29 -7.18
N GLY A 240 -0.64 34.17 -8.14
CA GLY A 240 0.18 35.35 -7.90
C GLY A 240 -0.43 36.26 -6.83
N THR A 241 -1.76 36.44 -6.90
CA THR A 241 -2.52 37.21 -5.90
C THR A 241 -2.47 36.54 -4.51
N ILE A 242 -2.64 35.22 -4.44
CA ILE A 242 -2.62 34.44 -3.19
C ILE A 242 -1.23 34.44 -2.54
N LEU A 243 -0.16 34.29 -3.33
CA LEU A 243 1.21 34.14 -2.84
C LEU A 243 1.98 35.48 -2.76
N GLY A 244 1.39 36.58 -3.23
CA GLY A 244 2.02 37.90 -3.25
C GLY A 244 3.17 38.03 -4.26
N ILE A 245 3.07 37.37 -5.41
CA ILE A 245 4.08 37.36 -6.48
C ILE A 245 3.43 37.61 -7.85
N THR A 246 4.24 37.94 -8.87
CA THR A 246 3.70 38.16 -10.22
C THR A 246 3.27 36.85 -10.89
N GLU A 247 2.35 36.94 -11.85
CA GLU A 247 1.93 35.81 -12.68
C GLU A 247 3.12 35.13 -13.38
N ASP A 248 4.09 35.91 -13.87
CA ASP A 248 5.32 35.40 -14.49
C ASP A 248 6.18 34.59 -13.50
N THR A 249 6.24 35.04 -12.23
CA THR A 249 6.97 34.32 -11.17
C THR A 249 6.30 32.98 -10.86
N VAL A 250 4.96 32.93 -10.86
CA VAL A 250 4.23 31.67 -10.74
C VAL A 250 4.56 30.74 -11.91
N ASN A 251 4.49 31.25 -13.14
CA ASN A 251 4.77 30.46 -14.35
C ASN A 251 6.22 29.93 -14.33
N PHE A 252 7.18 30.71 -13.84
CA PHE A 252 8.56 30.29 -13.63
C PHE A 252 8.66 29.10 -12.67
N HIS A 253 8.04 29.18 -11.49
CA HIS A 253 8.06 28.09 -10.51
C HIS A 253 7.36 26.83 -11.01
N VAL A 254 6.22 26.95 -11.70
CA VAL A 254 5.51 25.81 -12.31
C VAL A 254 6.37 25.16 -13.39
N THR A 255 7.03 25.95 -14.24
CA THR A 255 7.91 25.44 -15.31
C THR A 255 9.14 24.73 -14.74
N ASN A 256 9.75 25.28 -13.68
CA ASN A 256 10.82 24.60 -12.97
C ASN A 256 10.37 23.26 -12.38
N SER A 257 9.17 23.22 -11.79
CA SER A 257 8.60 21.99 -11.23
C SER A 257 8.39 20.94 -12.32
N MET A 258 7.84 21.35 -13.47
CA MET A 258 7.69 20.50 -14.64
C MET A 258 9.04 19.96 -15.13
N ARG A 259 10.07 20.80 -15.23
CA ARG A 259 11.43 20.39 -15.63
C ARG A 259 12.01 19.37 -14.65
N LYS A 260 11.89 19.61 -13.34
CA LYS A 260 12.38 18.69 -12.29
C LYS A 260 11.68 17.34 -12.32
N PHE A 261 10.42 17.29 -12.74
CA PHE A 261 9.65 16.05 -12.90
C PHE A 261 9.73 15.44 -14.30
N GLY A 262 10.47 16.03 -15.24
CA GLY A 262 10.47 15.57 -16.64
C GLY A 262 9.09 15.64 -17.32
N CYS A 263 8.19 16.51 -16.84
CA CYS A 263 6.81 16.59 -17.30
C CYS A 263 6.66 17.65 -18.40
N SER A 264 5.86 17.34 -19.43
CA SER A 264 5.57 18.26 -20.55
C SER A 264 4.35 19.15 -20.32
N SER A 265 3.54 18.90 -19.29
CA SER A 265 2.38 19.74 -18.95
C SER A 265 2.23 19.97 -17.45
N ARG A 266 1.63 21.11 -17.09
CA ARG A 266 1.34 21.46 -15.70
C ARG A 266 0.42 20.44 -15.01
N THR A 267 -0.52 19.88 -15.76
CA THR A 267 -1.46 18.87 -15.26
C THR A 267 -0.72 17.57 -14.93
N VAL A 268 0.19 17.13 -15.80
CA VAL A 268 1.01 15.94 -15.54
C VAL A 268 1.94 16.19 -14.34
N ALA A 269 2.50 17.39 -14.19
CA ALA A 269 3.30 17.76 -13.02
C ALA A 269 2.48 17.73 -11.71
N VAL A 270 1.23 18.19 -11.73
CA VAL A 270 0.30 18.06 -10.59
C VAL A 270 0.03 16.60 -10.26
N VAL A 271 -0.28 15.77 -11.27
CA VAL A 271 -0.53 14.33 -11.07
C VAL A 271 0.69 13.64 -10.48
N HIS A 272 1.89 13.97 -10.96
CA HIS A 272 3.14 13.45 -10.43
C HIS A 272 3.35 13.87 -8.97
N ALA A 273 3.13 15.16 -8.65
CA ALA A 273 3.33 15.70 -7.31
C ALA A 273 2.35 15.10 -6.28
N LEU A 274 1.07 14.90 -6.65
CA LEU A 274 0.07 14.20 -5.83
C LEU A 274 0.42 12.72 -5.64
N LYS A 275 0.74 12.01 -6.74
CA LYS A 275 1.10 10.59 -6.68
C LYS A 275 2.36 10.34 -5.85
N SER A 276 3.28 11.30 -5.79
CA SER A 276 4.53 11.18 -5.04
C SER A 276 4.45 11.71 -3.61
N GLY A 277 3.26 12.14 -3.14
CA GLY A 277 3.07 12.73 -1.80
C GLY A 277 3.88 14.01 -1.56
N ILE A 278 4.22 14.75 -2.63
CA ILE A 278 4.94 16.03 -2.52
C ILE A 278 3.98 17.15 -2.10
N ILE A 279 2.71 17.03 -2.49
CA ILE A 279 1.57 17.90 -2.17
C ILE A 279 0.35 17.03 -1.84
N ASP A 280 -0.58 17.59 -1.05
CA ASP A 280 -1.81 16.95 -0.57
C ASP A 280 -3.07 17.76 -0.95
#